data_AF-A0A2V7BXP4-F1
#
_entry.id   AF-A0A2V7BXP4-F1
#
_cell.length_a   1.000
_cell.length_b   1.000
_cell.length_c   1.000
_cell.angle_alpha   90.00
_cell.angle_beta   90.00
_cell.angle_gamma   90.00
#
_symmetry.space_group_name_H-M   'P 1'
#
loop_
_entity.id
_entity.type
_entity.pdbx_description
1 polymer ?
#
loop_
_entity_poly.entity_id
_entity_poly.type
_entity_poly.pdbx_seq_one_letter_code
_entity_poly.pdbx_strand_id
1 'polypeptide(L)'
;MASVENIYDESEERAYRLAREADVPRADAVLLSGTGLPTVGILELLERDLGKPVISSNQASLWRALRLAGVREPITGFGRLPTT
;
A
#
# COMPACT_ATOMS: atom_id res chain seq x y z
N MET A 1 -2.05 7.65 19.60
CA MET A 1 -2.42 6.52 18.73
C MET A 1 -3.68 5.89 19.30
N ALA A 2 -4.80 5.94 18.58
CA ALA A 2 -6.02 5.26 19.01
C ALA A 2 -5.77 3.74 19.00
N SER A 3 -6.22 3.03 20.05
CA SER A 3 -6.19 1.57 20.09
C SER A 3 -7.03 1.00 18.94
N VAL A 4 -6.45 0.08 18.17
CA VAL A 4 -7.21 -0.73 17.21
C VAL A 4 -7.82 -1.89 17.98
N GLU A 5 -9.13 -1.86 18.19
CA GLU A 5 -9.84 -2.91 18.90
C GLU A 5 -10.47 -3.94 17.94
N ASN A 6 -10.80 -3.50 16.72
CA ASN A 6 -11.44 -4.32 15.71
C ASN A 6 -10.96 -3.95 14.30
N ILE A 7 -10.51 -4.95 13.53
CA ILE A 7 -10.00 -4.78 12.16
C ILE A 7 -11.09 -4.36 11.17
N TYR A 8 -12.37 -4.63 11.46
CA TYR A 8 -13.48 -4.28 10.58
C TYR A 8 -13.82 -2.78 10.61
N ASP A 9 -13.31 -2.06 11.60
CA ASP A 9 -13.49 -0.60 11.72
C ASP A 9 -12.39 0.17 10.96
N GLU A 10 -11.44 -0.54 10.37
CA GLU A 10 -10.38 0.04 9.55
C GLU A 10 -10.92 0.54 8.21
N SER A 11 -10.42 1.69 7.76
CA SER A 11 -10.84 2.33 6.52
C SER A 11 -9.66 2.77 5.68
N GLU A 12 -9.90 2.92 4.37
CA GLU A 12 -8.90 3.43 3.43
C GLU A 12 -8.44 4.83 3.84
N GLU A 13 -9.34 5.67 4.36
CA GLU A 13 -9.01 6.99 4.88
C GLU A 13 -8.05 6.93 6.07
N ARG A 14 -8.26 5.98 7.00
CA ARG A 14 -7.36 5.78 8.14
C ARG A 14 -6.00 5.28 7.67
N ALA A 15 -5.96 4.30 6.77
CA ALA A 15 -4.72 3.81 6.18
C ALA A 15 -3.95 4.92 5.44
N TYR A 16 -4.65 5.78 4.70
CA TYR A 16 -4.08 6.94 4.02
C TYR A 16 -3.45 7.92 5.00
N ARG A 17 -4.15 8.29 6.08
CA ARG A 17 -3.61 9.18 7.13
C ARG A 17 -2.39 8.58 7.79
N LEU A 18 -2.44 7.30 8.17
CA LEU A 18 -1.31 6.60 8.78
C LEU A 18 -0.06 6.60 7.87
N ALA A 19 -0.24 6.39 6.56
CA ALA A 19 0.87 6.43 5.61
C ALA A 19 1.53 7.81 5.56
N ARG A 20 0.72 8.88 5.55
CA ARG A 20 1.20 10.27 5.55
C ARG A 20 1.88 10.67 6.85
N GLU A 21 1.37 10.19 7.99
CA GLU A 21 1.97 10.42 9.30
C GLU A 21 3.30 9.66 9.47
N ALA A 22 3.41 8.48 8.87
CA ALA A 22 4.63 7.67 8.91
C ALA A 22 5.73 8.15 7.95
N ASP A 23 5.37 8.92 6.91
CA ASP A 23 6.35 9.42 5.95
C ASP A 23 7.32 10.43 6.57
N VAL A 24 8.59 10.32 6.18
CA VAL A 24 9.64 11.27 6.54
C VAL A 24 10.43 11.68 5.29
N PRO A 25 10.96 12.92 5.21
CA PRO A 25 11.58 13.42 3.98
C PRO A 25 12.72 12.55 3.42
N ARG A 26 13.46 11.85 4.28
CA ARG A 26 14.60 11.01 3.89
C ARG A 26 14.22 9.55 3.58
N ALA A 27 12.95 9.17 3.73
CA ALA A 27 12.52 7.82 3.40
C ALA A 27 12.45 7.64 1.89
N ASP A 28 13.04 6.55 1.38
CA ASP A 28 12.99 6.18 -0.02
C ASP A 28 11.62 5.61 -0.43
N ALA A 29 10.86 5.05 0.53
CA ALA A 29 9.54 4.48 0.33
C ALA A 29 8.76 4.39 1.66
N VAL A 30 7.44 4.20 1.57
CA VAL A 30 6.57 3.91 2.71
C VAL A 30 6.03 2.48 2.61
N LEU A 31 6.12 1.73 3.71
CA LEU A 31 5.56 0.39 3.83
C LEU A 31 4.31 0.40 4.72
N LEU A 32 3.17 0.07 4.13
CA LEU A 32 1.94 -0.23 4.85
C LEU A 32 1.94 -1.73 5.23
N SER A 33 2.40 -1.98 6.45
CA SER A 33 2.42 -3.32 7.03
C SER A 33 1.05 -3.71 7.60
N GLY A 34 0.65 -4.97 7.37
CA GLY A 34 -0.60 -5.52 7.88
C GLY A 34 -1.59 -5.89 6.77
N THR A 35 -2.20 -7.07 6.90
CA THR A 35 -3.18 -7.59 5.93
C THR A 35 -4.61 -7.12 6.20
N GLY A 36 -4.90 -6.70 7.44
CA GLY A 36 -6.22 -6.22 7.86
C GLY A 36 -6.55 -4.76 7.50
N LEU A 37 -5.58 -3.99 7.00
CA LEU A 37 -5.82 -2.61 6.56
C LEU A 37 -6.26 -2.58 5.08
N PRO A 38 -7.39 -1.91 4.76
CA PRO A 38 -7.77 -1.68 3.38
C PRO A 38 -6.82 -0.65 2.77
N THR A 39 -5.85 -1.11 1.96
CA THR A 39 -4.76 -0.28 1.44
C THR A 39 -4.72 -0.22 -0.08
N VAL A 40 -5.24 -1.23 -0.78
CA VAL A 40 -5.00 -1.40 -2.23
C VAL A 40 -5.56 -0.23 -3.06
N GLY A 41 -6.74 0.31 -2.69
CA GLY A 41 -7.39 1.40 -3.42
C GLY A 41 -6.70 2.77 -3.28
N ILE A 42 -5.82 2.95 -2.28
CA ILE A 42 -5.19 4.25 -1.98
C ILE A 42 -3.72 4.35 -2.41
N LEU A 43 -3.12 3.26 -2.93
CA LEU A 43 -1.68 3.23 -3.20
C LEU A 43 -1.24 4.23 -4.26
N GLU A 44 -1.94 4.29 -5.39
CA GLU A 44 -1.61 5.23 -6.46
C GLU A 44 -1.76 6.69 -6.01
N LEU A 45 -2.83 6.98 -5.25
CA LEU A 45 -3.04 8.29 -4.67
C LEU A 45 -1.93 8.67 -3.69
N LEU A 46 -1.54 7.76 -2.80
CA LEU A 46 -0.46 8.00 -1.85
C LEU A 46 0.89 8.21 -2.54
N GLU A 47 1.23 7.42 -3.55
CA GLU A 47 2.47 7.61 -4.30
C GLU A 47 2.52 8.98 -5.00
N ARG A 48 1.39 9.44 -5.53
CA ARG A 48 1.27 10.76 -6.13
C ARG A 48 1.47 11.86 -5.10
N ASP A 49 0.83 11.74 -3.94
CA ASP A 49 0.83 12.78 -2.92
C ASP A 49 2.17 12.83 -2.13
N LEU A 50 2.85 11.70 -1.96
CA LEU A 50 4.13 11.59 -1.25
C LEU A 50 5.35 11.71 -2.18
N GLY A 51 5.16 11.56 -3.49
CA GLY A 51 6.25 11.62 -4.48
C GLY A 51 7.23 10.45 -4.40
N LYS A 52 6.92 9.38 -3.66
CA LYS A 52 7.77 8.21 -3.45
C LYS A 52 6.96 6.91 -3.48
N PRO A 53 7.59 5.75 -3.74
CA PRO A 53 6.90 4.46 -3.73
C PRO A 53 6.19 4.17 -2.41
N VAL A 54 5.01 3.55 -2.52
CA VAL A 54 4.20 3.13 -1.38
C VAL A 54 3.79 1.68 -1.61
N ILE A 55 4.20 0.82 -0.70
CA ILE A 55 4.04 -0.64 -0.84
C ILE A 55 3.13 -1.12 0.28
N SER A 56 2.14 -1.96 -0.05
CA SER A 56 1.38 -2.70 0.97
C SER A 56 1.73 -4.18 0.97
N SER A 57 1.60 -4.82 2.14
CA SER A 57 1.79 -6.27 2.27
C SER A 57 0.83 -7.06 1.36
N ASN A 58 -0.42 -6.59 1.23
CA ASN A 58 -1.44 -7.20 0.38
C ASN A 58 -1.06 -7.12 -1.12
N GLN A 59 -0.69 -5.94 -1.60
CA GLN A 59 -0.27 -5.71 -2.99
C GLN A 59 1.00 -6.50 -3.33
N ALA A 60 2.01 -6.49 -2.45
CA ALA A 60 3.26 -7.22 -2.66
C ALA A 60 3.03 -8.73 -2.72
N SER A 61 2.14 -9.27 -1.87
CA SER A 61 1.80 -10.70 -1.86
C SER A 61 1.09 -11.09 -3.16
N LEU A 62 0.11 -10.29 -3.61
CA LEU A 62 -0.59 -10.53 -4.87
C LEU A 62 0.37 -10.46 -6.06
N TRP A 63 1.19 -9.41 -6.14
CA TRP A 63 2.22 -9.27 -7.19
C TRP A 63 3.13 -10.50 -7.24
N ARG A 64 3.63 -10.97 -6.09
CA ARG A 64 4.49 -12.15 -6.04
C ARG A 64 3.76 -13.42 -6.47
N ALA A 65 2.51 -13.61 -6.06
CA ALA A 65 1.68 -14.75 -6.45
C ALA A 65 1.46 -14.78 -7.98
N LEU A 66 1.14 -13.64 -8.59
CA LEU A 66 0.99 -13.51 -10.05
C LEU A 66 2.28 -13.87 -10.80
N ARG A 67 3.43 -13.37 -10.33
CA ARG A 67 4.74 -13.68 -10.92
C ARG A 67 5.08 -15.17 -10.84
N LEU A 68 4.73 -15.82 -9.73
CA LEU A 68 4.90 -17.28 -9.57
C LEU A 68 3.96 -18.07 -10.48
N ALA A 69 2.77 -17.55 -10.76
CA ALA A 69 1.81 -18.15 -11.70
C ALA A 69 2.16 -17.89 -13.20
N GLY A 70 3.26 -17.17 -13.47
CA GLY A 70 3.68 -16.82 -14.83
C GLY A 70 2.96 -15.62 -15.44
N VAL A 71 2.07 -14.96 -14.71
CA VAL A 71 1.42 -13.71 -15.11
C VAL A 71 2.43 -12.57 -14.91
N ARG A 72 2.69 -11.82 -15.98
CA ARG A 72 3.75 -10.81 -16.01
C ARG A 72 3.30 -9.44 -16.51
N GLU A 73 2.06 -9.35 -16.93
CA GLU A 73 1.40 -8.16 -17.43
C GLU A 73 1.42 -7.07 -16.35
N PRO A 74 1.82 -5.84 -16.70
CA PRO A 74 1.79 -4.73 -15.76
C PRO A 74 0.36 -4.38 -15.40
N ILE A 75 0.08 -4.19 -14.11
CA ILE A 75 -1.23 -3.76 -13.61
C ILE A 75 -1.13 -2.31 -13.16
N THR A 76 -1.91 -1.43 -13.79
CA THR A 76 -1.97 0.01 -13.49
C THR A 76 -3.08 0.32 -12.48
N GLY A 77 -3.02 1.48 -11.82
CA GLY A 77 -4.05 1.93 -10.88
C GLY A 77 -3.83 1.50 -9.43
N PHE A 78 -2.78 0.75 -9.14
CA PHE A 78 -2.51 0.18 -7.81
C PHE A 78 -1.08 0.48 -7.34
N GLY A 79 -0.56 1.67 -7.66
CA GLY A 79 0.83 2.06 -7.38
C GLY A 79 1.86 1.44 -8.32
N ARG A 80 3.15 1.68 -8.07
CA ARG A 80 4.25 1.31 -8.98
C ARG A 80 4.58 -0.18 -8.99
N LEU A 81 4.52 -0.88 -7.86
CA LEU A 81 5.01 -2.28 -7.75
C LEU A 81 4.38 -3.25 -8.78
N PRO A 82 3.07 -3.25 -9.05
CA PRO A 82 2.45 -4.20 -9.99
C PRO A 82 2.75 -3.90 -11.46
N THR A 83 3.41 -2.76 -11.74
CA THR A 83 3.87 -2.39 -13.10
C THR A 83 5.26 -2.95 -13.42
N THR A 84 5.98 -3.48 -12.42
CA THR A 84 7.33 -4.06 -12.56
C THR A 84 7.28 -5.55 -12.82
#